data_AF-A0ABD2GAT5-F1
#
_entry.id   AF-A0ABD2GAT5-F1
#
_cell.length_a   1.000
_cell.length_b   1.000
_cell.length_c   1.000
_cell.angle_alpha   90.00
_cell.angle_beta   90.00
_cell.angle_gamma   90.00
#
_symmetry.space_group_name_H-M   'P 1'
#
loop_
_entity.id
_entity.type
_entity.pdbx_description
1 polymer ?
#
loop_
_entity_poly.entity_id
_entity_poly.type
_entity_poly.pdbx_seq_one_letter_code
_entity_poly.pdbx_strand_id
1 'polypeptide(L)'
;MGFPVVEVSSDGSFLLSKPPLTGGLVSFGSVAEQLVYEISDPKRYLLPDVSCDFSQVIIQEVPGVDGGAVKVTGAKGSAPSQEYKVCATYLDGFRATAVCPVGGPRAAEKARRTAESIIKRTRGMLQQLKMEDFSSVNVQILGAEDTYGPHAQSKGCREAVIWMAVHHTQKKALEVFAREVAPAGTGMAPGLTGIVGGRPRVSPVLKPFFFMHPKSELKVEVHVDGQEAESVQEAEPHTSEQEVPPPSAQEEPDAELPSGPHSFRLEELAFTRSGDKGDSANIGVIARHPLFFPYLKKHLTSSVVADYFSHLITPGTKDAVTRYTLPGINGLNFVLQSSLGGGGVASLRSDPQGKAYGQMLLDLKLRNLPDLKSLVD
;
A
#
# COMPACT_ATOMS: atom_id res chain seq x y z
N MET A 1 -2.85 -20.09 -13.98
CA MET A 1 -3.37 -20.22 -12.60
C MET A 1 -4.87 -20.06 -12.65
N GLY A 2 -5.63 -21.02 -12.11
CA GLY A 2 -7.09 -20.90 -12.04
C GLY A 2 -7.50 -19.91 -10.96
N PHE A 3 -8.65 -19.25 -11.15
CA PHE A 3 -9.25 -18.42 -10.10
C PHE A 3 -9.77 -19.31 -8.95
N PRO A 4 -9.65 -18.86 -7.69
CA PRO A 4 -10.19 -19.60 -6.55
C PRO A 4 -11.72 -19.63 -6.62
N VAL A 5 -12.29 -20.69 -6.04
CA VAL A 5 -13.74 -20.87 -5.88
C VAL A 5 -14.04 -20.78 -4.39
N VAL A 6 -15.12 -20.08 -4.05
CA VAL A 6 -15.60 -19.94 -2.67
C VAL A 6 -16.98 -20.56 -2.57
N GLU A 7 -17.11 -21.60 -1.74
CA GLU A 7 -18.37 -22.26 -1.41
C GLU A 7 -18.81 -21.77 -0.03
N VAL A 8 -19.83 -20.90 -0.02
CA VAL A 8 -20.32 -20.21 1.20
C VAL A 8 -21.46 -20.98 1.83
N SER A 9 -21.36 -21.25 3.13
CA SER A 9 -22.40 -21.85 3.96
C SER A 9 -23.35 -20.78 4.52
N SER A 10 -24.56 -21.19 4.91
CA SER A 10 -25.58 -20.27 5.46
C SER A 10 -25.18 -19.62 6.79
N ASP A 11 -24.19 -20.17 7.50
CA ASP A 11 -23.63 -19.62 8.73
C ASP A 11 -22.50 -18.59 8.48
N GLY A 12 -22.22 -18.27 7.21
CA GLY A 12 -21.18 -17.33 6.80
C GLY A 12 -19.77 -17.92 6.74
N SER A 13 -19.58 -19.20 7.14
CA SER A 13 -18.33 -19.91 6.87
C SER A 13 -18.19 -20.25 5.39
N PHE A 14 -16.97 -20.40 4.90
CA PHE A 14 -16.77 -20.82 3.52
C PHE A 14 -15.56 -21.72 3.34
N LEU A 15 -15.64 -22.58 2.32
CA LEU A 15 -14.51 -23.32 1.78
C LEU A 15 -13.95 -22.55 0.59
N LEU A 16 -12.66 -22.24 0.62
CA LEU A 16 -11.93 -21.65 -0.50
C LEU A 16 -11.02 -22.73 -1.10
N SER A 17 -11.22 -23.01 -2.38
CA SER A 17 -10.47 -24.02 -3.14
C SER A 17 -10.11 -23.47 -4.53
N LYS A 18 -9.60 -24.32 -5.41
CA LYS A 18 -9.36 -23.97 -6.82
C LYS A 18 -9.71 -25.14 -7.74
N PRO A 19 -10.02 -24.88 -9.02
CA PRO A 19 -10.21 -25.97 -9.98
C PRO A 19 -8.95 -26.84 -10.13
N PRO A 20 -9.09 -28.18 -10.21
CA PRO A 20 -7.97 -29.09 -10.44
C PRO A 20 -7.19 -28.76 -11.72
N LEU A 21 -5.91 -29.12 -11.78
CA LEU A 21 -5.06 -29.00 -12.98
C LEU A 21 -4.88 -27.59 -13.58
N THR A 22 -5.18 -26.52 -12.82
CA THR A 22 -5.03 -25.12 -13.27
C THR A 22 -3.76 -24.41 -12.79
N GLY A 23 -2.89 -25.13 -12.07
CA GLY A 23 -1.73 -24.57 -11.35
C GLY A 23 -2.12 -23.67 -10.17
N GLY A 24 -1.13 -23.06 -9.50
CA GLY A 24 -1.33 -22.24 -8.29
C GLY A 24 -1.50 -23.08 -7.01
N LEU A 25 -1.55 -22.40 -5.87
CA LEU A 25 -1.66 -22.99 -4.53
C LEU A 25 -2.69 -22.20 -3.71
N VAL A 26 -3.59 -22.91 -3.05
CA VAL A 26 -4.42 -22.38 -1.97
C VAL A 26 -3.91 -22.95 -0.65
N SER A 27 -3.36 -22.09 0.18
CA SER A 27 -2.81 -22.41 1.50
C SER A 27 -3.21 -21.36 2.52
N PHE A 28 -2.96 -21.63 3.81
CA PHE A 28 -3.11 -20.63 4.87
C PHE A 28 -2.43 -19.31 4.50
N GLY A 29 -1.15 -19.35 4.09
CA GLY A 29 -0.37 -18.16 3.78
C GLY A 29 -0.96 -17.33 2.63
N SER A 30 -1.31 -17.98 1.52
CA SER A 30 -1.87 -17.29 0.34
C SER A 30 -3.20 -16.58 0.63
N VAL A 31 -4.04 -17.18 1.49
CA VAL A 31 -5.36 -16.67 1.84
C VAL A 31 -5.24 -15.60 2.92
N ALA A 32 -4.35 -15.79 3.89
CA ALA A 32 -4.07 -14.80 4.94
C ALA A 32 -3.48 -13.50 4.34
N GLU A 33 -2.56 -13.61 3.38
CA GLU A 33 -2.04 -12.44 2.65
C GLU A 33 -3.17 -11.68 1.95
N GLN A 34 -4.08 -12.40 1.28
CA GLN A 34 -5.23 -11.77 0.62
C GLN A 34 -6.19 -11.13 1.63
N LEU A 35 -6.41 -11.75 2.80
CA LEU A 35 -7.24 -11.21 3.86
C LEU A 35 -6.70 -9.86 4.34
N VAL A 36 -5.39 -9.72 4.54
CA VAL A 36 -4.81 -8.45 5.03
C VAL A 36 -4.54 -7.41 3.94
N TYR A 37 -4.91 -7.67 2.69
CA TYR A 37 -4.69 -6.74 1.58
C TYR A 37 -5.72 -5.60 1.60
N GLU A 38 -5.24 -4.36 1.64
CA GLU A 38 -6.09 -3.16 1.68
C GLU A 38 -7.14 -3.21 2.80
N ILE A 39 -6.70 -3.53 4.01
CA ILE A 39 -7.51 -3.41 5.23
C ILE A 39 -7.00 -2.24 6.07
N SER A 40 -7.90 -1.35 6.48
CA SER A 40 -7.62 -0.30 7.45
C SER A 40 -7.80 -0.82 8.88
N ASP A 41 -8.93 -0.55 9.53
CA ASP A 41 -9.29 -1.15 10.81
C ASP A 41 -9.93 -2.52 10.56
N PRO A 42 -9.27 -3.64 10.91
CA PRO A 42 -9.83 -4.97 10.71
C PRO A 42 -11.00 -5.29 11.66
N LYS A 43 -11.15 -4.59 12.80
CA LYS A 43 -12.28 -4.80 13.73
C LYS A 43 -13.53 -4.03 13.31
N ARG A 44 -13.33 -2.97 12.52
CA ARG A 44 -14.39 -2.07 12.06
C ARG A 44 -14.16 -1.66 10.61
N TYR A 45 -14.14 -2.65 9.71
CA TYR A 45 -13.98 -2.39 8.29
C TYR A 45 -15.31 -1.93 7.69
N LEU A 46 -15.42 -0.63 7.42
CA LEU A 46 -16.66 0.00 6.96
C LEU A 46 -16.90 -0.27 5.46
N LEU A 47 -17.98 -0.99 5.17
CA LEU A 47 -18.60 -1.15 3.84
C LEU A 47 -19.95 -0.39 3.81
N PRO A 48 -20.55 -0.15 2.63
CA PRO A 48 -21.79 0.62 2.51
C PRO A 48 -22.96 0.06 3.34
N ASP A 49 -23.09 -1.27 3.37
CA ASP A 49 -24.27 -1.94 3.95
C ASP A 49 -23.95 -2.78 5.19
N VAL A 50 -22.67 -2.87 5.57
CA VAL A 50 -22.22 -3.67 6.72
C VAL A 50 -20.90 -3.14 7.27
N SER A 51 -20.74 -3.17 8.58
CA SER A 51 -19.42 -3.00 9.21
C SER A 51 -18.86 -4.38 9.53
N CYS A 52 -17.67 -4.71 9.03
CA CYS A 52 -17.08 -6.04 9.20
C CYS A 52 -16.01 -6.07 10.29
N ASP A 53 -16.04 -7.12 11.12
CA ASP A 53 -14.94 -7.52 12.00
C ASP A 53 -14.27 -8.78 11.43
N PHE A 54 -13.04 -8.59 10.99
CA PHE A 54 -12.14 -9.63 10.48
C PHE A 54 -11.07 -10.06 11.51
N SER A 55 -11.03 -9.44 12.70
CA SER A 55 -9.95 -9.66 13.68
C SER A 55 -9.88 -11.11 14.21
N GLN A 56 -11.04 -11.78 14.26
CA GLN A 56 -11.18 -13.17 14.72
C GLN A 56 -11.38 -14.16 13.56
N VAL A 57 -11.06 -13.76 12.33
CA VAL A 57 -11.10 -14.70 11.19
C VAL A 57 -10.06 -15.79 11.40
N ILE A 58 -10.50 -17.04 11.29
CA ILE A 58 -9.65 -18.23 11.39
C ILE A 58 -9.60 -18.88 10.00
N ILE A 59 -8.40 -19.25 9.57
CA ILE A 59 -8.13 -19.96 8.31
C ILE A 59 -7.51 -21.31 8.66
N GLN A 60 -8.14 -22.39 8.21
CA GLN A 60 -7.67 -23.77 8.45
C GLN A 60 -7.49 -24.50 7.14
N GLU A 61 -6.32 -25.09 6.91
CA GLU A 61 -6.08 -25.91 5.72
C GLU A 61 -6.90 -27.20 5.75
N VAL A 62 -7.41 -27.60 4.58
CA VAL A 62 -8.14 -28.85 4.38
C VAL A 62 -7.19 -29.86 3.74
N PRO A 63 -6.78 -30.93 4.45
CA PRO A 63 -5.85 -31.92 3.92
C PRO A 63 -6.40 -32.68 2.71
N GLY A 64 -5.51 -33.12 1.82
CA GLY A 64 -5.84 -34.07 0.75
C GLY A 64 -6.50 -33.47 -0.50
N VAL A 65 -6.64 -32.14 -0.59
CA VAL A 65 -7.16 -31.45 -1.78
C VAL A 65 -6.02 -31.05 -2.71
N ASP A 66 -6.05 -31.49 -3.97
CA ASP A 66 -5.02 -31.15 -4.97
C ASP A 66 -4.96 -29.63 -5.22
N GLY A 67 -3.76 -29.07 -5.06
CA GLY A 67 -3.53 -27.62 -5.10
C GLY A 67 -4.12 -26.82 -3.92
N GLY A 68 -4.63 -27.53 -2.90
CA GLY A 68 -5.01 -27.01 -1.60
C GLY A 68 -6.41 -26.43 -1.50
N ALA A 69 -6.90 -26.37 -0.26
CA ALA A 69 -8.14 -25.70 0.12
C ALA A 69 -8.05 -25.25 1.58
N VAL A 70 -8.82 -24.21 1.93
CA VAL A 70 -8.94 -23.74 3.31
C VAL A 70 -10.39 -23.53 3.69
N LYS A 71 -10.72 -23.83 4.95
CA LYS A 71 -11.97 -23.40 5.57
C LYS A 71 -11.73 -22.08 6.29
N VAL A 72 -12.59 -21.10 6.04
CA VAL A 72 -12.55 -19.77 6.65
C VAL A 72 -13.81 -19.54 7.49
N THR A 73 -13.61 -19.07 8.72
CA THR A 73 -14.68 -18.83 9.71
C THR A 73 -14.37 -17.57 10.53
N GLY A 74 -15.34 -17.10 11.32
CA GLY A 74 -15.10 -16.09 12.37
C GLY A 74 -15.24 -14.63 11.94
N ALA A 75 -15.49 -14.35 10.66
CA ALA A 75 -15.89 -13.01 10.22
C ALA A 75 -17.26 -12.67 10.81
N LYS A 76 -17.41 -11.44 11.33
CA LYS A 76 -18.68 -10.94 11.86
C LYS A 76 -19.09 -9.65 11.16
N GLY A 77 -20.39 -9.46 10.99
CA GLY A 77 -20.98 -8.22 10.50
C GLY A 77 -21.80 -7.53 11.58
N SER A 78 -21.75 -6.20 11.59
CA SER A 78 -22.68 -5.34 12.33
C SER A 78 -23.32 -4.33 11.37
N ALA A 79 -24.29 -3.57 11.88
CA ALA A 79 -24.99 -2.56 11.09
C ALA A 79 -24.01 -1.59 10.39
N PRO A 80 -24.38 -1.06 9.20
CA PRO A 80 -23.57 -0.07 8.52
C PRO A 80 -23.39 1.21 9.35
N SER A 81 -22.38 2.01 9.02
CA SER A 81 -22.20 3.33 9.62
C SER A 81 -23.33 4.29 9.26
N GLN A 82 -23.53 5.30 10.10
CA GLN A 82 -24.43 6.44 9.85
C GLN A 82 -23.88 7.45 8.84
N GLU A 83 -22.73 7.14 8.24
CA GLU A 83 -22.01 8.00 7.32
C GLU A 83 -21.72 7.26 6.03
N TYR A 84 -21.82 7.97 4.91
CA TYR A 84 -21.31 7.56 3.60
C TYR A 84 -19.81 7.80 3.51
N LYS A 85 -19.10 6.84 2.91
CA LYS A 85 -17.71 7.02 2.49
C LYS A 85 -17.70 7.73 1.15
N VAL A 86 -17.31 9.01 1.14
CA VAL A 86 -17.27 9.80 -0.09
C VAL A 86 -15.88 9.73 -0.72
N CYS A 87 -15.83 9.42 -2.01
CA CYS A 87 -14.65 9.63 -2.85
C CYS A 87 -14.95 10.78 -3.82
N ALA A 88 -14.48 11.97 -3.48
CA ALA A 88 -14.55 13.12 -4.38
C ALA A 88 -13.26 13.21 -5.19
N THR A 89 -13.32 13.71 -6.42
CA THR A 89 -12.13 13.95 -7.25
C THR A 89 -12.12 15.37 -7.77
N TYR A 90 -10.95 16.00 -7.79
CA TYR A 90 -10.77 17.31 -8.39
C TYR A 90 -9.56 17.31 -9.33
N LEU A 91 -9.58 18.20 -10.33
CA LEU A 91 -8.45 18.39 -11.23
C LEU A 91 -7.32 19.13 -10.50
N ASP A 92 -6.23 18.42 -10.25
CA ASP A 92 -5.03 18.93 -9.59
C ASP A 92 -3.91 19.05 -10.62
N GLY A 93 -4.10 19.89 -11.64
CA GLY A 93 -3.09 20.11 -12.69
C GLY A 93 -2.77 18.86 -13.54
N PHE A 94 -1.49 18.71 -13.89
CA PHE A 94 -1.00 17.70 -14.82
C PHE A 94 0.27 17.03 -14.31
N ARG A 95 0.56 15.82 -14.82
CA ARG A 95 1.84 15.14 -14.64
C ARG A 95 2.42 14.61 -15.96
N ALA A 96 3.73 14.45 -15.98
CA ALA A 96 4.45 13.73 -17.03
C ALA A 96 5.58 12.90 -16.41
N THR A 97 5.75 11.67 -16.89
CA THR A 97 6.75 10.73 -16.38
C THR A 97 7.65 10.24 -17.50
N ALA A 98 8.96 10.30 -17.27
CA ALA A 98 9.99 9.75 -18.12
C ALA A 98 10.61 8.53 -17.44
N VAL A 99 10.67 7.41 -18.16
CA VAL A 99 11.29 6.16 -17.71
C VAL A 99 12.44 5.82 -18.65
N CYS A 100 13.68 5.85 -18.15
CA CYS A 100 14.86 5.74 -19.02
C CYS A 100 15.88 4.74 -18.44
N PRO A 101 16.12 3.58 -19.09
CA PRO A 101 17.11 2.62 -18.64
C PRO A 101 18.53 3.09 -18.96
N VAL A 102 19.44 2.87 -18.01
CA VAL A 102 20.85 3.23 -18.06
C VAL A 102 21.71 2.00 -17.81
N GLY A 103 22.55 1.65 -18.77
CA GLY A 103 23.46 0.52 -18.70
C GLY A 103 24.93 0.89 -18.48
N GLY A 104 25.69 -0.10 -18.02
CA GLY A 104 27.15 -0.04 -17.89
C GLY A 104 27.66 0.47 -16.54
N PRO A 105 28.97 0.68 -16.40
CA PRO A 105 29.57 1.10 -15.14
C PRO A 105 28.97 2.40 -14.60
N ARG A 106 28.81 2.49 -13.27
CA ARG A 106 28.25 3.65 -12.57
C ARG A 106 26.85 4.03 -13.10
N ALA A 107 26.01 3.05 -13.46
CA ALA A 107 24.70 3.32 -14.04
C ALA A 107 23.85 4.21 -13.14
N ALA A 108 23.86 3.96 -11.83
CA ALA A 108 23.12 4.75 -10.85
C ALA A 108 23.55 6.22 -10.80
N GLU A 109 24.87 6.49 -10.76
CA GLU A 109 25.41 7.86 -10.74
C GLU A 109 25.09 8.61 -12.03
N LYS A 110 25.28 7.97 -13.18
CA LYS A 110 24.95 8.53 -14.50
C LYS A 110 23.45 8.82 -14.62
N ALA A 111 22.61 7.91 -14.12
CA ALA A 111 21.16 8.04 -14.11
C ALA A 111 20.73 9.25 -13.28
N ARG A 112 21.24 9.37 -12.04
CA ARG A 112 20.96 10.51 -11.16
C ARG A 112 21.40 11.83 -11.78
N ARG A 113 22.63 11.89 -12.30
CA ARG A 113 23.16 13.12 -12.93
C ARG A 113 22.36 13.52 -14.18
N THR A 114 21.91 12.56 -14.97
CA THR A 114 21.09 12.80 -16.17
C THR A 114 19.74 13.39 -15.77
N ALA A 115 19.05 12.77 -14.81
CA ALA A 115 17.75 13.26 -14.31
C ALA A 115 17.86 14.69 -13.73
N GLU A 116 18.85 14.94 -12.87
CA GLU A 116 19.12 16.27 -12.31
C GLU A 116 19.37 17.32 -13.39
N SER A 117 20.12 16.95 -14.44
CA SER A 117 20.45 17.86 -15.55
C SER A 117 19.22 18.22 -16.39
N ILE A 118 18.35 17.23 -16.67
CA ILE A 118 17.07 17.45 -17.37
C ILE A 118 16.17 18.38 -16.57
N ILE A 119 16.00 18.12 -15.26
CA ILE A 119 15.19 18.97 -14.38
C ILE A 119 15.75 20.38 -14.32
N LYS A 120 17.06 20.53 -14.08
CA LYS A 120 17.72 21.84 -14.02
C LYS A 120 17.56 22.62 -15.32
N ARG A 121 17.73 21.97 -16.48
CA ARG A 121 17.60 22.62 -17.78
C ARG A 121 16.16 23.02 -18.07
N THR A 122 15.19 22.15 -17.74
CA THR A 122 13.77 22.45 -17.89
C THR A 122 13.38 23.65 -17.03
N ARG A 123 13.83 23.72 -15.77
CA ARG A 123 13.61 24.88 -14.90
C ARG A 123 14.10 26.19 -15.51
N GLY A 124 15.30 26.17 -16.11
CA GLY A 124 15.83 27.32 -16.84
C GLY A 124 14.95 27.75 -18.01
N MET A 125 14.39 26.79 -18.76
CA MET A 125 13.44 27.09 -19.84
C MET A 125 12.12 27.65 -19.31
N LEU A 126 11.57 27.10 -18.23
CA LEU A 126 10.33 27.61 -17.62
C LEU A 126 10.51 29.07 -17.20
N GLN A 127 11.64 29.41 -16.59
CA GLN A 127 11.98 30.81 -16.24
C GLN A 127 12.05 31.72 -17.47
N GLN A 128 12.73 31.29 -18.55
CA GLN A 128 12.79 32.05 -19.81
C GLN A 128 11.41 32.26 -20.44
N LEU A 129 10.52 31.28 -20.29
CA LEU A 129 9.13 31.32 -20.75
C LEU A 129 8.19 32.04 -19.78
N LYS A 130 8.71 32.57 -18.66
CA LYS A 130 7.93 33.21 -17.57
C LYS A 130 6.82 32.31 -17.02
N MET A 131 7.11 31.01 -16.90
CA MET A 131 6.25 30.02 -16.25
C MET A 131 6.75 29.78 -14.82
N GLU A 132 5.84 29.31 -13.97
CA GLU A 132 6.18 28.84 -12.62
C GLU A 132 7.10 27.60 -12.69
N ASP A 133 7.76 27.29 -11.57
CA ASP A 133 8.48 26.02 -11.45
C ASP A 133 7.47 24.85 -11.31
N PHE A 134 7.97 23.63 -11.45
CA PHE A 134 7.22 22.43 -11.10
C PHE A 134 6.67 22.52 -9.68
N SER A 135 5.38 22.22 -9.53
CA SER A 135 4.75 22.14 -8.21
C SER A 135 5.30 20.95 -7.42
N SER A 136 5.75 19.89 -8.10
CA SER A 136 6.48 18.77 -7.49
C SER A 136 7.35 18.04 -8.51
N VAL A 137 8.47 17.47 -8.03
CA VAL A 137 9.39 16.66 -8.83
C VAL A 137 9.75 15.42 -8.01
N ASN A 138 9.65 14.24 -8.62
CA ASN A 138 10.15 12.99 -8.07
C ASN A 138 11.15 12.36 -9.03
N VAL A 139 12.33 12.00 -8.51
CA VAL A 139 13.35 11.25 -9.23
C VAL A 139 13.72 10.04 -8.38
N GLN A 140 13.56 8.85 -8.96
CA GLN A 140 13.99 7.59 -8.36
C GLN A 140 14.87 6.84 -9.35
N ILE A 141 15.99 6.32 -8.86
CA ILE A 141 16.87 5.45 -9.64
C ILE A 141 16.59 4.00 -9.23
N LEU A 142 15.76 3.31 -10.02
CA LEU A 142 15.47 1.90 -9.78
C LEU A 142 16.73 1.08 -10.07
N GLY A 143 17.00 0.07 -9.23
CA GLY A 143 18.27 -0.66 -9.19
C GLY A 143 19.35 -0.01 -8.30
N ALA A 144 19.17 1.25 -7.89
CA ALA A 144 19.99 1.89 -6.86
C ALA A 144 19.33 1.87 -5.47
N GLU A 145 18.20 1.18 -5.33
CA GLU A 145 17.42 1.07 -4.09
C GLU A 145 16.89 2.41 -3.55
N ASP A 146 16.67 3.42 -4.40
CA ASP A 146 16.09 4.71 -3.99
C ASP A 146 14.73 4.56 -3.27
N THR A 147 13.97 3.49 -3.55
CA THR A 147 12.72 3.17 -2.84
C THR A 147 12.93 2.79 -1.37
N TYR A 148 14.09 2.23 -1.03
CA TYR A 148 14.47 1.88 0.35
C TYR A 148 14.95 3.09 1.18
N GLY A 149 15.20 4.23 0.55
CA GLY A 149 15.64 5.45 1.23
C GLY A 149 16.87 5.21 2.12
N PRO A 150 16.81 5.49 3.44
CA PRO A 150 17.95 5.31 4.35
C PRO A 150 18.35 3.84 4.55
N HIS A 151 17.52 2.88 4.13
CA HIS A 151 17.77 1.44 4.28
C HIS A 151 18.43 0.81 3.06
N ALA A 152 18.73 1.58 2.03
CA ALA A 152 19.43 1.09 0.85
C ALA A 152 20.81 0.50 1.21
N GLN A 153 21.13 -0.66 0.64
CA GLN A 153 22.39 -1.40 0.81
C GLN A 153 23.18 -1.53 -0.49
N SER A 154 22.61 -1.17 -1.64
CA SER A 154 23.27 -1.28 -2.95
C SER A 154 24.63 -0.59 -2.99
N LYS A 155 25.67 -1.35 -3.34
CA LYS A 155 27.07 -0.88 -3.46
C LYS A 155 27.47 -0.48 -4.89
N GLY A 156 26.48 -0.26 -5.75
CA GLY A 156 26.67 0.11 -7.15
C GLY A 156 25.94 -0.84 -8.09
N CYS A 157 25.23 -0.26 -9.07
CA CYS A 157 24.51 -1.02 -10.08
C CYS A 157 25.04 -0.74 -11.49
N ARG A 158 25.04 -1.78 -12.34
CA ARG A 158 25.38 -1.69 -13.77
C ARG A 158 24.16 -1.54 -14.68
N GLU A 159 22.96 -1.69 -14.12
CA GLU A 159 21.68 -1.59 -14.81
C GLU A 159 20.71 -0.83 -13.90
N ALA A 160 20.41 0.42 -14.26
CA ALA A 160 19.51 1.25 -13.49
C ALA A 160 18.40 1.80 -14.38
N VAL A 161 17.27 2.20 -13.80
CA VAL A 161 16.21 2.89 -14.53
C VAL A 161 15.93 4.22 -13.86
N ILE A 162 16.04 5.31 -14.62
CA ILE A 162 15.54 6.61 -14.20
C ILE A 162 14.02 6.55 -14.22
N TRP A 163 13.38 6.73 -13.08
CA TRP A 163 11.98 7.12 -12.96
C TRP A 163 11.93 8.60 -12.59
N MET A 164 11.53 9.44 -13.53
CA MET A 164 11.48 10.90 -13.34
C MET A 164 10.08 11.41 -13.66
N ALA A 165 9.37 11.84 -12.64
CA ALA A 165 8.01 12.33 -12.75
C ALA A 165 7.91 13.77 -12.23
N VAL A 166 7.20 14.61 -12.98
CA VAL A 166 7.01 16.02 -12.66
C VAL A 166 5.53 16.37 -12.67
N HIS A 167 5.15 17.31 -11.80
CA HIS A 167 3.80 17.86 -11.70
C HIS A 167 3.82 19.37 -11.91
N HIS A 168 2.80 19.89 -12.60
CA HIS A 168 2.58 21.33 -12.75
C HIS A 168 1.10 21.60 -13.02
N THR A 169 0.62 22.73 -12.52
CA THR A 169 -0.70 23.31 -12.82
C THR A 169 -0.97 23.55 -14.32
N GLN A 170 0.07 23.75 -15.14
CA GLN A 170 -0.05 24.11 -16.55
C GLN A 170 0.48 22.99 -17.45
N LYS A 171 -0.39 22.45 -18.30
CA LYS A 171 -0.03 21.40 -19.29
C LYS A 171 1.18 21.79 -20.15
N LYS A 172 1.25 23.05 -20.58
CA LYS A 172 2.31 23.56 -21.46
C LYS A 172 3.70 23.46 -20.83
N ALA A 173 3.83 23.66 -19.52
CA ALA A 173 5.10 23.50 -18.82
C ALA A 173 5.62 22.05 -18.90
N LEU A 174 4.70 21.08 -18.81
CA LEU A 174 5.06 19.66 -18.92
C LEU A 174 5.34 19.22 -20.36
N GLU A 175 4.81 19.93 -21.36
CA GLU A 175 5.21 19.73 -22.76
C GLU A 175 6.65 20.21 -23.00
N VAL A 176 7.11 21.25 -22.30
CA VAL A 176 8.53 21.67 -22.32
C VAL A 176 9.39 20.55 -21.73
N PHE A 177 9.06 20.06 -20.54
CA PHE A 177 9.73 18.91 -19.93
C PHE A 177 9.77 17.69 -20.87
N ALA A 178 8.64 17.31 -21.45
CA ALA A 178 8.55 16.15 -22.32
C ALA A 178 9.46 16.26 -23.55
N ARG A 179 9.57 17.46 -24.15
CA ARG A 179 10.50 17.71 -25.26
C ARG A 179 11.96 17.67 -24.80
N GLU A 180 12.21 18.08 -23.56
CA GLU A 180 13.53 18.16 -22.97
C GLU A 180 14.18 16.80 -22.67
N VAL A 181 13.38 15.75 -22.44
CA VAL A 181 13.92 14.41 -22.20
C VAL A 181 14.63 13.84 -23.43
N ALA A 182 14.18 14.14 -24.65
CA ALA A 182 14.71 13.52 -25.87
C ALA A 182 16.19 13.86 -26.17
N PRO A 183 16.63 15.13 -26.08
CA PRO A 183 18.05 15.49 -26.23
C PRO A 183 19.01 14.76 -25.27
N ALA A 184 18.51 14.26 -24.13
CA ALA A 184 19.34 13.50 -23.19
C ALA A 184 19.89 12.19 -23.80
N GLY A 185 19.14 11.58 -24.74
CA GLY A 185 19.56 10.36 -25.44
C GLY A 185 20.86 10.50 -26.22
N THR A 186 21.14 11.69 -26.76
CA THR A 186 22.30 11.93 -27.63
C THR A 186 23.34 12.86 -27.03
N GLY A 187 22.99 13.64 -26.01
CA GLY A 187 23.83 14.71 -25.49
C GLY A 187 24.22 14.62 -24.01
N MET A 188 23.78 13.58 -23.28
CA MET A 188 24.07 13.42 -21.85
C MET A 188 24.89 12.16 -21.56
N ALA A 189 24.81 11.62 -20.33
CA ALA A 189 25.70 10.56 -19.87
C ALA A 189 25.59 9.30 -20.76
N PRO A 190 26.73 8.66 -21.11
CA PRO A 190 26.72 7.49 -21.97
C PRO A 190 26.04 6.29 -21.30
N GLY A 191 25.36 5.46 -22.08
CA GLY A 191 24.64 4.27 -21.61
C GLY A 191 23.16 4.49 -21.32
N LEU A 192 22.60 5.68 -21.58
CA LEU A 192 21.15 5.88 -21.66
C LEU A 192 20.63 5.15 -22.91
N THR A 193 19.81 4.11 -22.72
CA THR A 193 19.45 3.17 -23.80
C THR A 193 18.16 3.53 -24.54
N GLY A 194 17.32 4.38 -23.96
CA GLY A 194 16.07 4.83 -24.57
C GLY A 194 15.11 5.44 -23.54
N ILE A 195 13.97 5.93 -24.04
CA ILE A 195 12.86 6.39 -23.21
C ILE A 195 11.72 5.38 -23.40
N VAL A 196 11.40 4.63 -22.35
CA VAL A 196 10.35 3.60 -22.39
C VAL A 196 9.00 4.29 -22.63
N GLY A 197 8.26 3.83 -23.63
CA GLY A 197 7.01 4.45 -24.07
C GLY A 197 7.19 5.72 -24.91
N GLY A 198 8.43 6.10 -25.24
CA GLY A 198 8.74 7.27 -26.06
C GLY A 198 8.67 8.59 -25.27
N ARG A 199 8.33 9.68 -25.95
CA ARG A 199 8.23 11.00 -25.30
C ARG A 199 7.20 10.95 -24.16
N PRO A 200 7.52 11.48 -22.95
CA PRO A 200 6.59 11.53 -21.83
C PRO A 200 5.24 12.13 -22.22
N ARG A 201 4.16 11.41 -21.95
CA ARG A 201 2.80 11.93 -22.17
C ARG A 201 2.39 12.79 -20.99
N VAL A 202 1.84 13.97 -21.29
CA VAL A 202 1.21 14.82 -20.28
C VAL A 202 -0.20 14.31 -20.02
N SER A 203 -0.52 14.05 -18.75
CA SER A 203 -1.83 13.54 -18.31
C SER A 203 -2.41 14.42 -17.20
N PRO A 204 -3.73 14.65 -17.15
CA PRO A 204 -4.35 15.32 -16.02
C PRO A 204 -4.21 14.48 -14.75
N VAL A 205 -4.08 15.13 -13.60
CA VAL A 205 -4.13 14.47 -12.30
C VAL A 205 -5.51 14.72 -11.69
N LEU A 206 -6.33 13.67 -11.61
CA LEU A 206 -7.63 13.71 -10.94
C LEU A 206 -7.43 13.21 -9.51
N LYS A 207 -7.09 14.12 -8.61
CA LYS A 207 -6.69 13.77 -7.25
C LYS A 207 -7.94 13.40 -6.43
N PRO A 208 -7.94 12.21 -5.78
CA PRO A 208 -9.04 11.85 -4.90
C PRO A 208 -8.90 12.55 -3.54
N PHE A 209 -10.05 12.85 -2.95
CA PHE A 209 -10.21 13.35 -1.59
C PHE A 209 -11.31 12.52 -0.91
N PHE A 210 -11.01 12.01 0.29
CA PHE A 210 -11.86 11.06 1.00
C PHE A 210 -12.35 11.67 2.31
N PHE A 211 -13.64 11.57 2.57
CA PHE A 211 -14.25 12.01 3.82
C PHE A 211 -15.53 11.22 4.11
N MET A 212 -15.99 11.30 5.35
CA MET A 212 -17.25 10.74 5.79
C MET A 212 -18.34 11.81 5.71
N HIS A 213 -19.53 11.45 5.23
CA HIS A 213 -20.66 12.38 5.11
C HIS A 213 -21.91 11.77 5.75
N PRO A 214 -22.61 12.48 6.66
CA PRO A 214 -23.79 11.94 7.33
C PRO A 214 -24.88 11.51 6.34
N LYS A 215 -25.44 10.32 6.56
CA LYS A 215 -26.50 9.78 5.71
C LYS A 215 -27.79 10.60 5.80
N SER A 216 -28.11 11.13 6.98
CA SER A 216 -29.31 11.94 7.24
C SER A 216 -29.33 13.28 6.47
N GLU A 217 -28.17 13.75 6.01
CA GLU A 217 -28.04 14.99 5.22
C GLU A 217 -28.30 14.78 3.72
N LEU A 218 -28.46 13.52 3.25
CA LEU A 218 -28.71 13.21 1.85
C LEU A 218 -30.08 12.56 1.63
N LYS A 219 -30.79 13.07 0.61
CA LYS A 219 -31.94 12.40 0.02
C LYS A 219 -31.48 11.59 -1.19
N VAL A 220 -31.77 10.29 -1.22
CA VAL A 220 -31.43 9.42 -2.34
C VAL A 220 -32.69 9.21 -3.18
N GLU A 221 -32.62 9.58 -4.45
CA GLU A 221 -33.71 9.41 -5.42
C GLU A 221 -33.24 8.48 -6.55
N VAL A 222 -34.01 7.43 -6.79
CA VAL A 222 -33.77 6.46 -7.87
C VAL A 222 -34.77 6.75 -8.98
N HIS A 223 -34.29 7.07 -10.17
CA HIS A 223 -35.12 7.28 -11.35
C HIS A 223 -34.90 6.17 -12.37
N VAL A 224 -35.99 5.57 -12.85
CA VAL A 224 -36.00 4.57 -13.93
C VAL A 224 -36.84 5.14 -15.07
N ASP A 225 -36.28 5.18 -16.28
CA ASP A 225 -36.91 5.77 -17.47
C ASP A 225 -37.41 7.21 -17.27
N GLY A 226 -36.67 7.99 -16.46
CA GLY A 226 -37.00 9.38 -16.14
C GLY A 226 -38.16 9.55 -15.15
N GLN A 227 -38.74 8.46 -14.64
CA GLN A 227 -39.73 8.48 -13.56
C GLN A 227 -39.06 8.12 -12.23
N GLU A 228 -39.43 8.80 -11.16
CA GLU A 228 -39.00 8.44 -9.81
C GLU A 228 -39.56 7.05 -9.46
N ALA A 229 -38.66 6.11 -9.20
CA ALA A 229 -38.98 4.74 -8.81
C ALA A 229 -38.93 4.57 -7.29
N GLU A 230 -37.99 5.23 -6.62
CA GLU A 230 -37.81 5.16 -5.17
C GLU A 230 -37.21 6.49 -4.66
N SER A 231 -37.64 6.92 -3.47
CA SER A 231 -37.02 8.02 -2.73
C SER A 231 -36.77 7.56 -1.31
N VAL A 232 -35.51 7.45 -0.93
CA VAL A 232 -35.06 7.04 0.40
C VAL A 232 -34.45 8.24 1.10
N GLN A 233 -34.95 8.53 2.29
CA GLN A 233 -34.27 9.37 3.25
C GLN A 233 -33.89 8.47 4.42
N GLU A 234 -32.59 8.27 4.62
CA GLU A 234 -32.07 7.51 5.75
C GLU A 234 -32.54 8.21 7.03
N ALA A 235 -33.24 7.49 7.89
CA ALA A 235 -33.85 8.05 9.09
C ALA A 235 -32.77 8.62 10.04
N GLU A 236 -33.12 9.68 10.78
CA GLU A 236 -32.37 10.10 11.96
C GLU A 236 -32.19 8.90 12.91
N PRO A 237 -31.00 8.68 13.46
CA PRO A 237 -30.63 7.41 14.08
C PRO A 237 -31.57 7.05 15.25
N HIS A 238 -32.27 5.92 15.13
CA HIS A 238 -32.81 5.23 16.29
C HIS A 238 -31.72 4.34 16.87
N THR A 239 -31.34 4.62 18.12
CA THR A 239 -30.36 3.92 18.98
C THR A 239 -28.90 4.35 18.89
N SER A 240 -28.32 4.46 20.09
CA SER A 240 -26.97 4.92 20.41
C SER A 240 -25.93 4.30 19.50
N GLU A 241 -25.04 5.14 18.95
CA GLU A 241 -23.70 4.68 18.60
C GLU A 241 -23.20 3.86 19.80
N GLN A 242 -23.02 2.55 19.63
CA GLN A 242 -22.17 1.84 20.57
C GLN A 242 -20.81 2.51 20.41
N GLU A 243 -20.43 3.32 21.40
CA GLU A 243 -19.07 3.81 21.57
C GLU A 243 -18.17 2.58 21.44
N VAL A 244 -17.52 2.49 20.28
CA VAL A 244 -16.46 1.51 20.09
C VAL A 244 -15.39 1.96 21.06
N PRO A 245 -14.93 1.08 21.97
CA PRO A 245 -13.80 1.43 22.81
C PRO A 245 -12.68 1.94 21.89
N PRO A 246 -11.93 2.97 22.29
CA PRO A 246 -10.79 3.42 21.51
C PRO A 246 -9.90 2.21 21.13
N PRO A 247 -9.11 2.28 20.05
CA PRO A 247 -8.13 1.25 19.73
C PRO A 247 -7.01 1.26 20.80
N SER A 248 -7.34 0.86 22.02
CA SER A 248 -6.44 0.66 23.14
C SER A 248 -7.12 -0.20 24.21
N ALA A 249 -6.31 -1.04 24.84
CA ALA A 249 -6.51 -1.55 26.20
C ALA A 249 -7.38 -2.80 26.45
N GLN A 250 -7.35 -3.78 25.55
CA GLN A 250 -7.32 -5.19 25.98
C GLN A 250 -6.24 -5.94 25.20
N GLU A 251 -5.01 -5.40 25.20
CA GLU A 251 -3.86 -6.26 24.96
C GLU A 251 -3.64 -7.00 26.29
N GLU A 252 -3.79 -8.34 26.29
CA GLU A 252 -3.31 -9.12 27.43
C GLU A 252 -1.85 -8.73 27.70
N PRO A 253 -1.45 -8.60 28.97
CA PRO A 253 -0.09 -8.24 29.32
C PRO A 253 0.87 -9.17 28.58
N ASP A 254 1.82 -8.58 27.83
CA ASP A 254 2.79 -9.37 27.09
C ASP A 254 3.49 -10.28 28.10
N ALA A 255 3.28 -11.59 27.95
CA ALA A 255 3.97 -12.59 28.75
C ALA A 255 5.48 -12.33 28.68
N GLU A 256 6.21 -12.67 29.76
CA GLU A 256 7.67 -12.61 29.73
C GLU A 256 8.20 -13.58 28.66
N LEU A 257 8.47 -13.04 27.47
CA LEU A 257 9.03 -13.80 26.37
C LEU A 257 10.55 -13.93 26.57
N PRO A 258 11.10 -15.16 26.48
CA PRO A 258 12.53 -15.39 26.50
C PRO A 258 13.26 -14.50 25.50
N SER A 259 14.39 -13.91 25.89
CA SER A 259 15.27 -13.16 24.99
C SER A 259 16.54 -13.97 24.71
N GLY A 260 17.29 -13.58 23.69
CA GLY A 260 18.53 -14.25 23.33
C GLY A 260 19.40 -13.42 22.39
N PRO A 261 20.58 -13.93 22.02
CA PRO A 261 21.53 -13.20 21.17
C PRO A 261 21.15 -13.22 19.68
N HIS A 262 20.07 -13.91 19.30
CA HIS A 262 19.72 -14.11 17.90
C HIS A 262 19.04 -12.88 17.31
N SER A 263 19.07 -12.80 15.98
CA SER A 263 18.40 -11.78 15.21
C SER A 263 17.94 -12.36 13.89
N PHE A 264 16.72 -12.05 13.49
CA PHE A 264 16.08 -12.59 12.29
C PHE A 264 15.59 -11.43 11.41
N ARG A 265 15.69 -11.59 10.09
CA ARG A 265 14.92 -10.73 9.16
C ARG A 265 13.44 -11.08 9.31
N LEU A 266 12.57 -10.09 9.15
CA LEU A 266 11.13 -10.32 9.25
C LEU A 266 10.65 -11.37 8.22
N GLU A 267 11.30 -11.44 7.06
CA GLU A 267 11.12 -12.51 6.05
C GLU A 267 11.12 -13.92 6.64
N GLU A 268 11.97 -14.18 7.62
CA GLU A 268 12.15 -15.50 8.23
C GLU A 268 11.00 -15.85 9.18
N LEU A 269 10.29 -14.84 9.69
CA LEU A 269 9.27 -14.99 10.74
C LEU A 269 7.85 -14.73 10.23
N ALA A 270 7.68 -14.00 9.14
CA ALA A 270 6.37 -13.56 8.68
C ALA A 270 6.22 -13.54 7.15
N PHE A 271 4.98 -13.66 6.71
CA PHE A 271 4.49 -13.23 5.40
C PHE A 271 4.02 -11.77 5.49
N THR A 272 4.06 -11.04 4.38
CA THR A 272 3.54 -9.67 4.35
C THR A 272 2.79 -9.39 3.06
N ARG A 273 1.79 -8.51 3.17
CA ARG A 273 1.12 -7.93 2.01
C ARG A 273 0.71 -6.50 2.29
N SER A 274 0.81 -5.65 1.28
CA SER A 274 0.49 -4.24 1.39
C SER A 274 -0.30 -3.74 0.19
N GLY A 275 -1.02 -2.64 0.40
CA GLY A 275 -1.84 -2.00 -0.62
C GLY A 275 -2.30 -0.62 -0.17
N ASP A 276 -2.93 0.11 -1.08
CA ASP A 276 -3.34 1.48 -0.83
C ASP A 276 -4.67 1.60 -0.07
N LYS A 277 -4.76 2.68 0.70
CA LYS A 277 -5.98 3.23 1.31
C LYS A 277 -5.97 4.73 1.14
N GLY A 278 -6.31 5.17 -0.06
CA GLY A 278 -6.26 6.57 -0.44
C GLY A 278 -4.82 7.05 -0.57
N ASP A 279 -4.40 8.02 0.26
CA ASP A 279 -3.00 8.45 0.36
C ASP A 279 -2.20 7.67 1.43
N SER A 280 -2.84 6.73 2.09
CA SER A 280 -2.23 5.87 3.10
C SER A 280 -1.97 4.48 2.52
N ALA A 281 -1.07 3.72 3.13
CA ALA A 281 -0.82 2.33 2.77
C ALA A 281 -1.09 1.44 3.98
N ASN A 282 -1.62 0.24 3.76
CA ASN A 282 -1.65 -0.78 4.79
C ASN A 282 -0.52 -1.79 4.59
N ILE A 283 0.00 -2.36 5.67
CA ILE A 283 0.94 -3.49 5.67
C ILE A 283 0.42 -4.53 6.65
N GLY A 284 -0.08 -5.64 6.12
CA GLY A 284 -0.35 -6.84 6.90
C GLY A 284 0.91 -7.66 7.11
N VAL A 285 1.07 -8.20 8.31
CA VAL A 285 2.18 -9.05 8.73
C VAL A 285 1.59 -10.29 9.41
N ILE A 286 1.83 -11.47 8.85
CA ILE A 286 1.25 -12.73 9.33
C ILE A 286 2.38 -13.64 9.76
N ALA A 287 2.35 -14.13 11.00
CA ALA A 287 3.38 -15.03 11.48
C ALA A 287 3.41 -16.32 10.64
N ARG A 288 4.61 -16.77 10.24
CA ARG A 288 4.81 -18.06 9.55
C ARG A 288 4.47 -19.24 10.44
N HIS A 289 4.62 -19.07 11.75
CA HIS A 289 4.23 -20.04 12.75
C HIS A 289 3.59 -19.34 13.95
N PRO A 290 2.54 -19.89 14.58
CA PRO A 290 1.88 -19.27 15.74
C PRO A 290 2.84 -18.90 16.88
N LEU A 291 3.88 -19.71 17.12
CA LEU A 291 4.90 -19.43 18.14
C LEU A 291 5.72 -18.15 17.89
N PHE A 292 5.76 -17.63 16.66
CA PHE A 292 6.47 -16.39 16.34
C PHE A 292 5.63 -15.15 16.64
N PHE A 293 4.30 -15.29 16.70
CA PHE A 293 3.40 -14.15 16.82
C PHE A 293 3.59 -13.32 18.10
N PRO A 294 3.79 -13.91 19.30
CA PRO A 294 4.09 -13.12 20.49
C PRO A 294 5.35 -12.24 20.33
N TYR A 295 6.38 -12.78 19.68
CA TYR A 295 7.62 -12.03 19.40
C TYR A 295 7.39 -10.91 18.38
N LEU A 296 6.64 -11.18 17.30
CA LEU A 296 6.27 -10.16 16.33
C LEU A 296 5.44 -9.04 16.98
N LYS A 297 4.44 -9.38 17.79
CA LYS A 297 3.61 -8.41 18.52
C LYS A 297 4.45 -7.53 19.46
N LYS A 298 5.42 -8.10 20.17
CA LYS A 298 6.30 -7.36 21.09
C LYS A 298 7.29 -6.45 20.36
N HIS A 299 7.91 -6.93 19.28
CA HIS A 299 9.02 -6.23 18.63
C HIS A 299 8.61 -5.34 17.45
N LEU A 300 7.49 -5.64 16.79
CA LEU A 300 6.98 -4.87 15.64
C LEU A 300 5.90 -3.90 16.11
N THR A 301 6.33 -2.80 16.71
CA THR A 301 5.46 -1.73 17.20
C THR A 301 5.15 -0.72 16.10
N SER A 302 4.12 0.12 16.31
CA SER A 302 3.85 1.25 15.42
C SER A 302 5.05 2.17 15.24
N SER A 303 5.82 2.42 16.32
CA SER A 303 7.02 3.28 16.26
C SER A 303 8.11 2.66 15.39
N VAL A 304 8.39 1.36 15.52
CA VAL A 304 9.39 0.68 14.69
C VAL A 304 9.05 0.77 13.20
N VAL A 305 7.76 0.57 12.85
CA VAL A 305 7.30 0.67 11.46
C VAL A 305 7.31 2.13 10.97
N ALA A 306 6.91 3.09 11.82
CA ALA A 306 6.96 4.52 11.51
C ALA A 306 8.39 4.98 11.23
N ASP A 307 9.35 4.58 12.07
CA ASP A 307 10.77 4.92 11.90
C ASP A 307 11.33 4.31 10.61
N TYR A 308 11.00 3.04 10.34
CA TYR A 308 11.44 2.34 9.13
C TYR A 308 10.92 3.01 7.85
N PHE A 309 9.68 3.50 7.83
CA PHE A 309 9.07 4.15 6.66
C PHE A 309 9.05 5.69 6.72
N SER A 310 9.80 6.29 7.64
CA SER A 310 9.82 7.74 7.85
C SER A 310 10.18 8.54 6.60
N HIS A 311 10.97 7.97 5.67
CA HIS A 311 11.32 8.59 4.39
C HIS A 311 10.17 8.63 3.36
N LEU A 312 9.08 7.88 3.60
CA LEU A 312 7.91 7.82 2.71
C LEU A 312 6.70 8.57 3.28
N ILE A 313 6.62 8.66 4.61
CA ILE A 313 5.54 9.34 5.34
C ILE A 313 5.68 10.86 5.20
N THR A 314 4.57 11.55 4.97
CA THR A 314 4.55 13.01 4.88
C THR A 314 4.98 13.63 6.23
N PRO A 315 5.97 14.54 6.25
CA PRO A 315 6.43 15.18 7.48
C PRO A 315 5.30 15.88 8.26
N GLY A 316 5.28 15.72 9.58
CA GLY A 316 4.25 16.32 10.45
C GLY A 316 2.94 15.53 10.55
N THR A 317 2.84 14.36 9.90
CA THR A 317 1.69 13.46 10.07
C THR A 317 1.61 12.97 11.52
N LYS A 318 0.52 13.30 12.21
CA LYS A 318 0.21 12.77 13.55
C LYS A 318 -0.25 11.33 13.46
N ASP A 319 0.10 10.52 14.46
CA ASP A 319 -0.28 9.10 14.54
C ASP A 319 0.01 8.36 13.21
N ALA A 320 1.20 8.62 12.66
CA ALA A 320 1.55 8.25 11.29
C ALA A 320 1.43 6.74 11.01
N VAL A 321 1.50 5.90 12.04
CA VAL A 321 1.28 4.46 11.94
C VAL A 321 0.33 3.98 13.03
N THR A 322 -0.81 3.45 12.62
CA THR A 322 -1.73 2.74 13.51
C THR A 322 -1.55 1.24 13.36
N ARG A 323 -1.41 0.51 14.49
CA ARG A 323 -1.29 -0.95 14.51
C ARG A 323 -2.57 -1.58 15.02
N TYR A 324 -3.02 -2.63 14.33
CA TYR A 324 -4.13 -3.49 14.72
C TYR A 324 -3.65 -4.95 14.84
N THR A 325 -4.32 -5.73 15.68
CA THR A 325 -4.06 -7.17 15.85
C THR A 325 -5.15 -7.99 15.17
N LEU A 326 -4.74 -9.08 14.51
CA LEU A 326 -5.59 -10.10 13.89
C LEU A 326 -5.26 -11.47 14.51
N PRO A 327 -5.66 -11.71 15.77
CA PRO A 327 -5.30 -12.93 16.49
C PRO A 327 -5.73 -14.22 15.79
N GLY A 328 -6.86 -14.22 15.08
CA GLY A 328 -7.36 -15.42 14.39
C GLY A 328 -6.43 -15.98 13.31
N ILE A 329 -5.52 -15.15 12.79
CA ILE A 329 -4.48 -15.55 11.82
C ILE A 329 -3.06 -15.31 12.35
N ASN A 330 -2.88 -15.04 13.65
CA ASN A 330 -1.57 -14.69 14.22
C ASN A 330 -0.91 -13.49 13.50
N GLY A 331 -1.70 -12.46 13.20
CA GLY A 331 -1.30 -11.34 12.35
C GLY A 331 -1.37 -9.97 13.01
N LEU A 332 -0.68 -9.03 12.39
CA LEU A 332 -0.70 -7.59 12.66
C LEU A 332 -1.07 -6.85 11.37
N ASN A 333 -1.75 -5.72 11.48
CA ASN A 333 -1.97 -4.80 10.37
C ASN A 333 -1.52 -3.40 10.76
N PHE A 334 -0.71 -2.77 9.91
CA PHE A 334 -0.23 -1.41 10.09
C PHE A 334 -0.84 -0.51 9.03
N VAL A 335 -1.35 0.65 9.41
CA VAL A 335 -1.84 1.67 8.48
C VAL A 335 -0.92 2.88 8.56
N LEU A 336 -0.18 3.12 7.49
CA LEU A 336 0.80 4.21 7.35
C LEU A 336 0.11 5.42 6.70
N GLN A 337 -0.23 6.41 7.51
CA GLN A 337 -0.96 7.61 7.07
C GLN A 337 -0.11 8.49 6.14
N SER A 338 -0.73 9.03 5.08
CA SER A 338 -0.11 10.00 4.16
C SER A 338 1.27 9.56 3.64
N SER A 339 1.38 8.28 3.28
CA SER A 339 2.64 7.62 2.95
C SER A 339 2.80 7.32 1.47
N LEU A 340 1.83 7.65 0.61
CA LEU A 340 1.87 7.36 -0.83
C LEU A 340 2.16 8.58 -1.71
N GLY A 341 2.17 9.78 -1.16
CA GLY A 341 2.51 11.02 -1.89
C GLY A 341 1.36 11.55 -2.73
N GLY A 342 0.15 11.56 -2.18
CA GLY A 342 -1.11 11.91 -2.82
C GLY A 342 -1.96 10.71 -3.27
N GLY A 343 -1.54 9.48 -2.97
CA GLY A 343 -2.23 8.24 -3.36
C GLY A 343 -2.02 7.82 -4.82
N GLY A 344 -2.62 6.69 -5.21
CA GLY A 344 -2.38 6.01 -6.49
C GLY A 344 -2.45 6.91 -7.75
N VAL A 345 -3.40 7.84 -7.78
CA VAL A 345 -3.63 8.72 -8.95
C VAL A 345 -2.72 9.94 -8.94
N ALA A 346 -2.39 10.51 -7.77
CA ALA A 346 -1.61 11.75 -7.70
C ALA A 346 -0.11 11.54 -7.46
N SER A 347 0.28 10.37 -6.95
CA SER A 347 1.68 10.06 -6.66
C SER A 347 2.57 10.13 -7.90
N LEU A 348 3.77 10.66 -7.70
CA LEU A 348 4.84 10.71 -8.69
C LEU A 348 5.84 9.56 -8.51
N ARG A 349 5.64 8.69 -7.52
CA ARG A 349 6.53 7.57 -7.20
C ARG A 349 6.31 6.39 -8.16
N SER A 350 7.31 5.52 -8.26
CA SER A 350 7.25 4.28 -9.05
C SER A 350 6.32 3.22 -8.47
N ASP A 351 6.14 3.21 -7.14
CA ASP A 351 5.14 2.42 -6.44
C ASP A 351 4.08 3.34 -5.81
N PRO A 352 3.11 3.83 -6.60
CA PRO A 352 2.11 4.78 -6.12
C PRO A 352 1.04 4.15 -5.21
N GLN A 353 1.02 2.81 -5.09
CA GLN A 353 0.05 2.05 -4.31
C GLN A 353 0.67 1.34 -3.09
N GLY A 354 1.97 1.52 -2.84
CA GLY A 354 2.66 0.91 -1.70
C GLY A 354 2.70 -0.62 -1.76
N LYS A 355 2.63 -1.22 -2.95
CA LYS A 355 2.65 -2.68 -3.14
C LYS A 355 3.95 -3.33 -2.70
N ALA A 356 5.05 -2.57 -2.74
CA ALA A 356 6.35 -3.03 -2.30
C ALA A 356 6.57 -2.83 -0.79
N TYR A 357 5.73 -2.08 -0.07
CA TYR A 357 6.00 -1.72 1.33
C TYR A 357 6.08 -2.96 2.23
N GLY A 358 5.16 -3.92 2.05
CA GLY A 358 5.23 -5.19 2.76
C GLY A 358 6.54 -5.93 2.49
N GLN A 359 7.01 -5.92 1.23
CA GLN A 359 8.27 -6.56 0.83
C GLN A 359 9.50 -5.84 1.40
N MET A 360 9.50 -4.51 1.42
CA MET A 360 10.56 -3.73 2.07
C MET A 360 10.61 -4.03 3.57
N LEU A 361 9.47 -4.14 4.24
CA LEU A 361 9.43 -4.44 5.68
C LEU A 361 10.00 -5.84 5.99
N LEU A 362 9.97 -6.79 5.05
CA LEU A 362 10.60 -8.11 5.24
C LEU A 362 12.11 -8.03 5.50
N ASP A 363 12.77 -6.96 5.05
CA ASP A 363 14.19 -6.71 5.30
C ASP A 363 14.49 -6.20 6.72
N LEU A 364 13.48 -5.75 7.47
CA LEU A 364 13.66 -5.29 8.83
C LEU A 364 14.22 -6.43 9.70
N LYS A 365 15.31 -6.14 10.42
CA LYS A 365 15.96 -7.09 11.30
C LYS A 365 15.51 -6.91 12.74
N LEU A 366 14.80 -7.89 13.27
CA LEU A 366 14.43 -7.97 14.68
C LEU A 366 15.60 -8.56 15.48
N ARG A 367 15.88 -8.01 16.66
CA ARG A 367 17.02 -8.35 17.52
C ARG A 367 16.55 -8.77 18.91
N ASN A 368 17.48 -9.36 19.68
CA ASN A 368 17.27 -9.81 21.05
C ASN A 368 16.25 -10.96 21.17
N LEU A 369 16.24 -11.85 20.17
CA LEU A 369 15.34 -12.98 20.09
C LEU A 369 16.06 -14.26 20.56
N PRO A 370 15.33 -15.23 21.14
CA PRO A 370 15.86 -16.57 21.34
C PRO A 370 16.03 -17.25 19.98
N ASP A 371 16.55 -18.46 19.95
CA ASP A 371 16.56 -19.25 18.72
C ASP A 371 15.14 -19.68 18.36
N LEU A 372 14.43 -18.85 17.58
CA LEU A 372 13.04 -19.10 17.23
C LEU A 372 12.89 -20.31 16.29
N LYS A 373 13.92 -20.63 15.50
CA LYS A 373 13.83 -21.74 14.54
C LYS A 373 13.78 -23.09 15.24
N SER A 374 14.55 -23.27 16.32
CA SER A 374 14.47 -24.48 17.14
C SER A 374 13.17 -24.63 17.95
N LEU A 375 12.28 -23.62 17.96
CA LEU A 375 10.94 -23.76 18.56
C LEU A 375 9.93 -24.46 17.63
N VAL A 376 10.24 -24.57 16.35
CA VAL A 376 9.33 -25.12 15.31
C VAL A 376 9.85 -26.36 14.61
N ASP A 377 11.13 -26.70 14.84
CA ASP A 377 11.72 -28.01 14.54
C ASP A 377 11.23 -29.06 15.55
#